data_AF-A0A1Z9YY91-F1
#
_entry.id   AF-A0A1Z9YY91-F1
#
_cell.length_a   1.000
_cell.length_b   1.000
_cell.length_c   1.000
_cell.angle_alpha   90.00
_cell.angle_beta   90.00
_cell.angle_gamma   90.00
#
_symmetry.space_group_name_H-M   'P 1'
#
loop_
_entity.id
_entity.type
_entity.pdbx_description
1 polymer ?
#
loop_
_entity_poly.entity_id
_entity_poly.type
_entity_poly.pdbx_seq_one_letter_code
_entity_poly.pdbx_strand_id
1 'polypeptide(L)'
;MTMPAPFTDQDQFNTEQHQVIALAAVFQAAQLVHAIATAGSQRIGELGQHYATVLLQASLNIRVGQNPNSNSLVFFKSLSDLHLGLHTLEQSLVMPYDPQPKQRYPRLKTKNPKQALGYAMALLQLSAKVYAHKDYQAKIEQTQQKIIRQFAFFDYDYQNSSIIAALAQAYSDTASHLKPRIMVKGSSQAFKNTHEVALIRALLFAGLQAAHYWRELGGSPWKLIFSKGKILKHIRYFAELQHQQQQLEVESESL
;
A
#
# COMPACT_ATOMS: atom_id res chain seq x y z
N MET A 1 -17.94 -23.05 -33.15
CA MET A 1 -17.80 -21.58 -33.03
C MET A 1 -17.55 -21.31 -31.55
N THR A 2 -16.29 -21.11 -31.20
CA THR A 2 -15.78 -21.03 -29.82
C THR A 2 -16.28 -19.75 -29.14
N MET A 3 -16.94 -19.92 -28.00
CA MET A 3 -17.26 -18.84 -27.07
C MET A 3 -15.95 -18.19 -26.59
N PRO A 4 -15.85 -16.85 -26.51
CA PRO A 4 -14.74 -16.21 -25.82
C PRO A 4 -14.85 -16.51 -24.31
N ALA A 5 -13.72 -16.85 -23.68
CA ALA A 5 -13.63 -17.14 -22.25
C ALA A 5 -13.92 -15.89 -21.38
N PRO A 6 -14.53 -16.01 -20.19
CA PRO A 6 -14.93 -14.86 -19.36
C PRO A 6 -13.79 -14.22 -18.52
N PHE A 7 -12.53 -14.37 -18.90
CA PHE A 7 -11.39 -13.94 -18.07
C PHE A 7 -10.31 -13.19 -18.86
N THR A 8 -10.53 -11.95 -19.32
CA THR A 8 -9.41 -11.09 -19.73
C THR A 8 -9.76 -9.59 -19.80
N ASP A 9 -9.88 -8.89 -18.67
CA ASP A 9 -9.82 -7.41 -18.67
C ASP A 9 -9.04 -6.82 -17.48
N GLN A 10 -8.41 -7.66 -16.66
CA GLN A 10 -7.48 -7.19 -15.62
C GLN A 10 -6.17 -6.67 -16.23
N ASP A 11 -5.74 -7.19 -17.38
CA ASP A 11 -4.53 -6.73 -18.10
C ASP A 11 -4.73 -5.46 -18.95
N GLN A 12 -5.95 -4.88 -18.99
CA GLN A 12 -6.26 -3.69 -19.80
C GLN A 12 -6.40 -2.40 -18.99
N PHE A 13 -5.91 -2.35 -17.76
CA PHE A 13 -5.90 -1.08 -17.04
C PHE A 13 -4.93 -0.08 -17.67
N ASN A 14 -5.39 1.16 -17.81
CA ASN A 14 -4.54 2.24 -18.26
C ASN A 14 -3.52 2.64 -17.18
N THR A 15 -2.52 3.44 -17.56
CA THR A 15 -1.47 3.87 -16.62
C THR A 15 -2.02 4.65 -15.42
N GLU A 16 -3.07 5.46 -15.59
CA GLU A 16 -3.69 6.18 -14.46
C GLU A 16 -4.35 5.21 -13.47
N GLN A 17 -5.01 4.16 -13.94
CA GLN A 17 -5.61 3.12 -13.11
C GLN A 17 -4.55 2.34 -12.33
N HIS A 18 -3.45 1.95 -12.98
CA HIS A 18 -2.30 1.34 -12.31
C HIS A 18 -1.66 2.29 -11.27
N GLN A 19 -1.57 3.59 -11.55
CA GLN A 19 -1.16 4.56 -10.54
C GLN A 19 -2.11 4.55 -9.33
N VAL A 20 -3.42 4.45 -9.52
CA VAL A 20 -4.39 4.39 -8.41
C VAL A 20 -4.23 3.10 -7.61
N ILE A 21 -3.97 1.96 -8.27
CA ILE A 21 -3.71 0.66 -7.61
C ILE A 21 -2.45 0.76 -6.73
N ALA A 22 -1.32 1.24 -7.29
CA ALA A 22 -0.09 1.44 -6.52
C ALA A 22 -0.28 2.44 -5.38
N LEU A 23 -1.06 3.51 -5.59
CA LEU A 23 -1.38 4.48 -4.55
C LEU A 23 -2.24 3.86 -3.44
N ALA A 24 -3.22 3.01 -3.78
CA ALA A 24 -4.05 2.30 -2.81
C ALA A 24 -3.19 1.42 -1.89
N ALA A 25 -2.17 0.73 -2.42
CA ALA A 25 -1.23 -0.04 -1.61
C ALA A 25 -0.46 0.82 -0.58
N VAL A 26 -0.10 2.07 -0.94
CA VAL A 26 0.50 3.02 0.02
C VAL A 26 -0.47 3.35 1.16
N PHE A 27 -1.74 3.61 0.83
CA PHE A 27 -2.78 3.90 1.81
C PHE A 27 -3.14 2.67 2.65
N GLN A 28 -3.09 1.46 2.08
CA GLN A 28 -3.28 0.21 2.82
C GLN A 28 -2.20 0.02 3.87
N ALA A 29 -0.93 0.20 3.49
CA ALA A 29 0.20 0.13 4.42
C ALA A 29 0.04 1.15 5.56
N ALA A 30 -0.31 2.39 5.23
CA ALA A 30 -0.53 3.45 6.20
C ALA A 30 -1.67 3.13 7.18
N GLN A 31 -2.77 2.56 6.70
CA GLN A 31 -3.92 2.19 7.52
C GLN A 31 -3.61 1.00 8.43
N LEU A 32 -2.92 -0.02 7.93
CA LEU A 32 -2.49 -1.16 8.75
C LEU A 32 -1.50 -0.75 9.84
N VAL A 33 -0.54 0.12 9.51
CA VAL A 33 0.38 0.70 10.51
C VAL A 33 -0.38 1.43 11.61
N HIS A 34 -1.40 2.21 11.24
CA HIS A 34 -2.24 2.90 12.22
C HIS A 34 -3.04 1.91 13.09
N ALA A 35 -3.66 0.90 12.47
CA ALA A 35 -4.45 -0.11 13.16
C ALA A 35 -3.59 -0.93 14.14
N ILE A 36 -2.43 -1.43 13.71
CA ILE A 36 -1.51 -2.20 14.55
C ILE A 36 -0.95 -1.35 15.68
N ALA A 37 -0.56 -0.10 15.41
CA ALA A 37 -0.03 0.77 16.46
C ALA A 37 -1.09 1.11 17.53
N THR A 38 -2.37 1.22 17.16
CA THR A 38 -3.44 1.62 18.09
C THR A 38 -4.08 0.43 18.80
N ALA A 39 -4.38 -0.64 18.07
CA ALA A 39 -5.13 -1.79 18.54
C ALA A 39 -4.26 -3.05 18.76
N GLY A 40 -3.06 -3.11 18.19
CA GLY A 40 -2.23 -4.32 18.18
C GLY A 40 -2.52 -5.23 16.99
N SER A 41 -1.57 -6.08 16.62
CA SER A 41 -1.67 -6.93 15.42
C SER A 41 -2.71 -8.04 15.54
N GLN A 42 -3.04 -8.47 16.76
CA GLN A 42 -4.05 -9.52 16.99
C GLN A 42 -5.48 -9.06 16.69
N ARG A 43 -5.74 -7.74 16.66
CA ARG A 43 -7.08 -7.17 16.49
C ARG A 43 -7.46 -6.86 15.06
N ILE A 44 -6.55 -7.02 14.09
CA ILE A 44 -6.83 -6.74 12.68
C ILE A 44 -7.59 -7.88 11.98
N GLY A 45 -7.73 -9.04 12.64
CA GLY A 45 -8.42 -10.21 12.10
C GLY A 45 -7.69 -10.85 10.90
N GLU A 46 -8.27 -11.91 10.36
CA GLU A 46 -7.70 -12.66 9.23
C GLU A 46 -7.55 -11.79 7.97
N LEU A 47 -8.55 -10.97 7.66
CA LEU A 47 -8.51 -10.05 6.52
C LEU A 47 -7.37 -9.02 6.66
N GLY A 48 -7.15 -8.47 7.85
CA GLY A 48 -6.06 -7.54 8.09
C GLY A 48 -4.69 -8.21 7.95
N GLN A 49 -4.57 -9.47 8.38
CA GLN A 49 -3.36 -10.27 8.18
C GLN A 49 -3.12 -10.56 6.69
N HIS A 50 -4.16 -10.90 5.93
CA HIS A 50 -4.08 -11.07 4.48
C HIS A 50 -3.57 -9.80 3.78
N TYR A 51 -4.14 -8.63 4.10
CA TYR A 51 -3.67 -7.36 3.55
C TYR A 51 -2.20 -7.06 3.89
N ALA A 52 -1.74 -7.44 5.09
CA ALA A 52 -0.34 -7.33 5.46
C ALA A 52 0.55 -8.27 4.63
N THR A 53 0.15 -9.54 4.48
CA THR A 53 0.86 -10.54 3.67
C THR A 53 1.02 -10.08 2.22
N VAL A 54 -0.04 -9.59 1.60
CA VAL A 54 -0.02 -9.05 0.23
C VAL A 54 1.02 -7.92 0.11
N LEU A 55 1.05 -7.00 1.06
CA LEU A 55 2.02 -5.89 1.05
C LEU A 55 3.46 -6.37 1.24
N LEU A 56 3.69 -7.31 2.17
CA LEU A 56 5.01 -7.89 2.41
C LEU A 56 5.50 -8.63 1.15
N GLN A 57 4.64 -9.42 0.52
CA GLN A 57 4.92 -10.07 -0.75
C GLN A 57 5.25 -9.05 -1.86
N ALA A 58 4.43 -8.02 -2.03
CA ALA A 58 4.66 -6.97 -3.02
C ALA A 58 6.01 -6.27 -2.76
N SER A 59 6.35 -6.02 -1.49
CA SER A 59 7.60 -5.34 -1.11
C SER A 59 8.87 -6.11 -1.50
N LEU A 60 8.80 -7.44 -1.61
CA LEU A 60 9.91 -8.28 -2.05
C LEU A 60 10.06 -8.35 -3.56
N ASN A 61 8.96 -8.12 -4.30
CA ASN A 61 8.90 -8.27 -5.74
C ASN A 61 9.06 -6.94 -6.49
N ILE A 62 8.70 -5.80 -5.88
CA ILE A 62 8.96 -4.48 -6.43
C ILE A 62 10.47 -4.18 -6.36
N ARG A 63 11.11 -4.03 -7.53
CA ARG A 63 12.55 -3.80 -7.70
C ARG A 63 12.84 -2.47 -8.36
N VAL A 64 14.06 -1.98 -8.23
CA VAL A 64 14.48 -0.72 -8.87
C VAL A 64 14.75 -0.97 -10.35
N GLY A 65 14.00 -0.32 -11.24
CA GLY A 65 14.27 -0.35 -12.69
C GLY A 65 14.08 -1.71 -13.38
N GLN A 66 13.49 -2.70 -12.70
CA GLN A 66 13.24 -4.04 -13.23
C GLN A 66 11.77 -4.48 -13.07
N ASN A 67 10.85 -3.53 -12.86
CA ASN A 67 9.44 -3.88 -12.69
C ASN A 67 8.79 -4.22 -14.04
N PRO A 68 8.07 -5.35 -14.15
CA PRO A 68 7.50 -5.83 -15.39
C PRO A 68 6.34 -4.93 -15.84
N ASN A 69 6.62 -4.04 -16.80
CA ASN A 69 5.68 -3.10 -17.42
C ASN A 69 4.86 -2.27 -16.41
N SER A 70 4.02 -1.37 -16.90
CA SER A 70 3.16 -0.52 -16.06
C SER A 70 2.05 -1.30 -15.32
N ASN A 71 2.11 -2.64 -15.26
CA ASN A 71 1.05 -3.49 -14.74
C ASN A 71 1.21 -3.76 -13.23
N SER A 72 0.41 -3.05 -12.43
CA SER A 72 0.41 -3.20 -10.97
C SER A 72 -0.15 -4.53 -10.47
N LEU A 73 -0.90 -5.27 -11.30
CA LEU A 73 -1.54 -6.52 -10.89
C LEU A 73 -0.55 -7.68 -10.73
N VAL A 74 0.68 -7.54 -11.25
CA VAL A 74 1.77 -8.48 -10.98
C VAL A 74 2.11 -8.52 -9.48
N PHE A 75 1.93 -7.40 -8.77
CA PHE A 75 2.17 -7.30 -7.33
C PHE A 75 0.89 -7.44 -6.50
N PHE A 76 -0.23 -6.93 -7.04
CA PHE A 76 -1.53 -6.90 -6.37
C PHE A 76 -2.54 -7.68 -7.20
N LYS A 77 -2.55 -9.00 -7.01
CA LYS A 77 -3.24 -9.97 -7.88
C LYS A 77 -4.72 -9.68 -8.05
N SER A 78 -5.38 -9.18 -7.01
CA SER A 78 -6.78 -8.78 -7.06
C SER A 78 -6.99 -7.38 -6.49
N LEU A 79 -8.01 -6.67 -7.02
CA LEU A 79 -8.49 -5.42 -6.43
C LEU A 79 -9.00 -5.63 -5.00
N SER A 80 -9.47 -6.83 -4.67
CA SER A 80 -9.94 -7.20 -3.32
C SER A 80 -8.80 -7.22 -2.31
N ASP A 81 -7.57 -7.52 -2.75
CA ASP A 81 -6.37 -7.46 -1.92
C ASP A 81 -6.02 -6.04 -1.48
N LEU A 82 -6.56 -5.03 -2.18
CA LEU A 82 -6.32 -3.61 -1.94
C LEU A 82 -7.56 -2.85 -1.44
N HIS A 83 -8.62 -3.56 -1.08
CA HIS A 83 -9.88 -2.96 -0.66
C HIS A 83 -9.69 -1.95 0.49
N LEU A 84 -8.92 -2.31 1.53
CA LEU A 84 -8.62 -1.43 2.65
C LEU A 84 -7.91 -0.15 2.18
N GLY A 85 -6.95 -0.28 1.27
CA GLY A 85 -6.22 0.84 0.67
C GLY A 85 -7.10 1.76 -0.17
N LEU A 86 -7.92 1.19 -1.05
CA LEU A 86 -8.84 1.92 -1.93
C LEU A 86 -9.86 2.72 -1.11
N HIS A 87 -10.47 2.08 -0.11
CA HIS A 87 -11.41 2.73 0.79
C HIS A 87 -10.73 3.84 1.63
N THR A 88 -9.54 3.58 2.19
CA THR A 88 -8.79 4.59 2.95
C THR A 88 -8.39 5.79 2.08
N LEU A 89 -8.01 5.53 0.82
CA LEU A 89 -7.71 6.56 -0.17
C LEU A 89 -8.95 7.41 -0.48
N GLU A 90 -10.09 6.77 -0.75
CA GLU A 90 -11.36 7.47 -1.00
C GLU A 90 -11.74 8.39 0.17
N GLN A 91 -11.75 7.85 1.40
CA GLN A 91 -12.05 8.61 2.62
C GLN A 91 -11.09 9.78 2.86
N SER A 92 -9.84 9.65 2.40
CA SER A 92 -8.84 10.71 2.52
C SER A 92 -8.99 11.82 1.47
N LEU A 93 -9.63 11.51 0.34
CA LEU A 93 -9.88 12.44 -0.76
C LEU A 93 -11.21 13.19 -0.62
N VAL A 94 -12.24 12.54 -0.08
CA VAL A 94 -13.56 13.15 0.14
C VAL A 94 -13.50 14.09 1.35
N MET A 95 -13.73 15.39 1.11
CA MET A 95 -13.95 16.36 2.18
C MET A 95 -15.44 16.41 2.50
N PRO A 96 -15.88 16.16 3.76
CA PRO A 96 -17.25 16.43 4.15
C PRO A 96 -17.51 17.95 4.09
N TYR A 97 -18.73 18.32 3.73
CA TYR A 97 -19.18 19.72 3.75
C TYR A 97 -19.02 20.30 5.17
N ASP A 98 -18.27 21.39 5.28
CA ASP A 98 -18.09 22.14 6.54
C ASP A 98 -18.84 23.49 6.42
N PRO A 99 -19.98 23.67 7.11
CA PRO A 99 -20.76 24.91 7.04
C PRO A 99 -20.06 26.11 7.71
N GLN A 100 -18.92 25.92 8.39
CA GLN A 100 -18.16 26.97 9.06
C GLN A 100 -16.65 26.82 8.80
N PRO A 101 -16.18 27.07 7.57
CA PRO A 101 -14.76 26.94 7.24
C PRO A 101 -13.95 27.99 7.99
N LYS A 102 -13.30 27.60 9.09
CA LYS A 102 -12.54 28.53 9.95
C LYS A 102 -11.31 29.16 9.28
N GLN A 103 -10.98 28.85 8.01
CA GLN A 103 -9.80 29.39 7.30
C GLN A 103 -10.00 29.57 5.80
N ARG A 104 -9.35 30.60 5.22
CA ARG A 104 -9.50 31.11 3.84
C ARG A 104 -8.83 30.27 2.74
N TYR A 105 -8.08 29.21 3.10
CA TYR A 105 -7.39 28.33 2.14
C TYR A 105 -7.77 26.86 2.36
N PRO A 106 -7.96 26.05 1.29
CA PRO A 106 -8.31 24.64 1.39
C PRO A 106 -7.11 23.81 1.91
N ARG A 107 -7.02 23.63 3.22
CA ARG A 107 -6.24 22.54 3.82
C ARG A 107 -7.17 21.38 4.09
N LEU A 108 -6.78 20.19 3.65
CA LEU A 108 -7.42 18.91 3.94
C LEU A 108 -7.56 18.71 5.47
N LYS A 109 -8.66 19.19 6.06
CA LYS A 109 -9.04 18.93 7.46
C LYS A 109 -10.22 17.95 7.50
N THR A 110 -9.95 16.65 7.45
CA THR A 110 -10.94 15.60 7.79
C THR A 110 -10.72 15.15 9.25
N LYS A 111 -11.79 14.90 10.00
CA LYS A 111 -11.72 14.78 11.47
C LYS A 111 -11.29 13.39 11.99
N ASN A 112 -11.13 12.35 11.17
CA ASN A 112 -10.42 11.09 11.51
C ASN A 112 -10.12 10.16 10.29
N PRO A 113 -9.36 10.67 9.30
CA PRO A 113 -8.35 9.90 8.56
C PRO A 113 -6.96 10.58 8.54
N LYS A 114 -6.69 11.49 9.49
CA LYS A 114 -5.46 12.32 9.53
C LYS A 114 -4.17 11.52 9.64
N GLN A 115 -4.20 10.38 10.33
CA GLN A 115 -2.98 9.62 10.64
C GLN A 115 -2.56 8.77 9.45
N ALA A 116 -3.47 7.96 8.90
CA ALA A 116 -3.20 7.18 7.69
C ALA A 116 -2.84 8.08 6.50
N LEU A 117 -3.58 9.17 6.26
CA LEU A 117 -3.21 10.16 5.24
C LEU A 117 -1.83 10.78 5.53
N GLY A 118 -1.54 11.14 6.78
CA GLY A 118 -0.24 11.68 7.17
C GLY A 118 0.92 10.71 6.92
N TYR A 119 0.74 9.43 7.26
CA TYR A 119 1.73 8.39 7.00
C TYR A 119 1.89 8.14 5.51
N ALA A 120 0.80 8.04 4.75
CA ALA A 120 0.83 7.85 3.29
C ALA A 120 1.57 9.01 2.61
N MET A 121 1.25 10.27 2.94
CA MET A 121 1.95 11.43 2.36
C MET A 121 3.44 11.47 2.73
N ALA A 122 3.78 11.06 3.96
CA ALA A 122 5.17 10.95 4.38
C ALA A 122 5.91 9.82 3.63
N LEU A 123 5.28 8.66 3.44
CA LEU A 123 5.81 7.56 2.63
C LEU A 123 6.05 7.99 1.18
N LEU A 124 5.09 8.70 0.58
CA LEU A 124 5.27 9.30 -0.73
C LEU A 124 6.52 10.19 -0.72
N GLN A 125 6.66 11.15 0.19
CA GLN A 125 7.83 12.03 0.20
C GLN A 125 9.15 11.30 0.46
N LEU A 126 9.14 10.32 1.36
CA LEU A 126 10.32 9.53 1.71
C LEU A 126 10.80 8.67 0.56
N SER A 127 9.91 8.05 -0.22
CA SER A 127 10.36 7.20 -1.33
C SER A 127 11.14 8.01 -2.37
N ALA A 128 10.73 9.24 -2.69
CA ALA A 128 11.51 10.10 -3.58
C ALA A 128 12.95 10.31 -3.08
N LYS A 129 13.13 10.44 -1.76
CA LYS A 129 14.46 10.68 -1.16
C LYS A 129 15.28 9.40 -1.08
N VAL A 130 14.67 8.30 -0.62
CA VAL A 130 15.35 7.00 -0.51
C VAL A 130 15.90 6.58 -1.86
N TYR A 131 15.07 6.64 -2.90
CA TYR A 131 15.48 6.24 -4.25
C TYR A 131 16.28 7.31 -5.00
N ALA A 132 16.56 8.47 -4.41
CA ALA A 132 17.58 9.37 -4.95
C ALA A 132 19.01 8.93 -4.57
N HIS A 133 19.15 8.10 -3.52
CA HIS A 133 20.45 7.63 -3.02
C HIS A 133 20.74 6.20 -3.48
N LYS A 134 21.73 6.03 -4.37
CA LYS A 134 22.13 4.70 -4.89
C LYS A 134 22.53 3.71 -3.79
N ASP A 135 23.16 4.19 -2.72
CA ASP A 135 23.55 3.33 -1.59
C ASP A 135 22.33 2.71 -0.89
N TYR A 136 21.23 3.45 -0.77
CA TYR A 136 20.00 2.92 -0.18
C TYR A 136 19.31 1.93 -1.12
N GLN A 137 19.32 2.20 -2.44
CA GLN A 137 18.81 1.24 -3.43
C GLN A 137 19.57 -0.10 -3.35
N ALA A 138 20.90 -0.05 -3.28
CA ALA A 138 21.74 -1.25 -3.16
C ALA A 138 21.45 -2.05 -1.87
N LYS A 139 21.28 -1.36 -0.73
CA LYS A 139 20.89 -2.00 0.53
C LYS A 139 19.53 -2.69 0.45
N ILE A 140 18.55 -2.03 -0.18
CA ILE A 140 17.21 -2.58 -0.40
C ILE A 140 17.30 -3.87 -1.22
N GLU A 141 17.98 -3.78 -2.36
CA GLU A 141 18.13 -4.91 -3.28
C GLU A 141 18.86 -6.08 -2.60
N GLN A 142 19.95 -5.81 -1.89
CA GLN A 142 20.69 -6.84 -1.14
C GLN A 142 19.79 -7.53 -0.10
N THR A 143 18.96 -6.76 0.61
CA THR A 143 18.05 -7.30 1.62
C THR A 143 16.97 -8.18 0.99
N GLN A 144 16.35 -7.70 -0.10
CA GLN A 144 15.35 -8.47 -0.84
C GLN A 144 15.95 -9.78 -1.38
N GLN A 145 17.13 -9.72 -2.02
CA GLN A 145 17.81 -10.91 -2.54
C GLN A 145 18.14 -11.92 -1.43
N LYS A 146 18.57 -11.44 -0.26
CA LYS A 146 18.83 -12.31 0.91
C LYS A 146 17.56 -13.03 1.36
N ILE A 147 16.45 -12.31 1.49
CA ILE A 147 15.16 -12.89 1.89
C ILE A 147 14.71 -13.93 0.87
N ILE A 148 14.76 -13.59 -0.43
CA ILE A 148 14.32 -14.48 -1.51
C ILE A 148 15.13 -15.80 -1.51
N ARG A 149 16.45 -15.74 -1.33
CA ARG A 149 17.30 -16.94 -1.24
C ARG A 149 16.95 -17.82 -0.04
N GLN A 150 16.47 -17.22 1.04
CA GLN A 150 16.12 -17.92 2.27
C GLN A 150 14.64 -18.32 2.33
N PHE A 151 13.84 -17.93 1.34
CA PHE A 151 12.38 -18.03 1.41
C PHE A 151 11.87 -19.46 1.51
N ALA A 152 12.54 -20.40 0.83
CA ALA A 152 12.23 -21.82 0.94
C ALA A 152 12.50 -22.39 2.36
N PHE A 153 13.43 -21.81 3.13
CA PHE A 153 13.64 -22.20 4.53
C PHE A 153 12.57 -21.66 5.48
N PHE A 154 11.73 -20.74 5.00
CA PHE A 154 10.61 -20.16 5.75
C PHE A 154 9.26 -20.68 5.28
N ASP A 155 9.23 -21.84 4.61
CA ASP A 155 8.01 -22.46 4.09
C ASP A 155 7.15 -21.53 3.21
N TYR A 156 7.80 -20.58 2.53
CA TYR A 156 7.13 -19.55 1.72
C TYR A 156 6.15 -18.67 2.53
N ASP A 157 6.32 -18.56 3.85
CA ASP A 157 5.53 -17.70 4.72
C ASP A 157 6.10 -16.28 4.76
N TYR A 158 5.42 -15.34 4.10
CA TYR A 158 5.78 -13.92 4.12
C TYR A 158 5.62 -13.27 5.51
N GLN A 159 4.84 -13.86 6.41
CA GLN A 159 4.65 -13.38 7.78
C GLN A 159 5.69 -13.93 8.77
N ASN A 160 6.66 -14.72 8.29
CA ASN A 160 7.73 -15.23 9.13
C ASN A 160 8.47 -14.08 9.84
N SER A 161 8.70 -14.22 11.14
CA SER A 161 9.33 -13.18 11.97
C SER A 161 10.71 -12.77 11.46
N SER A 162 11.47 -13.67 10.83
CA SER A 162 12.79 -13.36 10.25
C SER A 162 12.67 -12.45 9.02
N ILE A 163 11.66 -12.68 8.17
CA ILE A 163 11.37 -11.84 7.01
C ILE A 163 10.92 -10.46 7.48
N ILE A 164 9.97 -10.41 8.42
CA ILE A 164 9.49 -9.15 9.01
C ILE A 164 10.66 -8.37 9.60
N ALA A 165 11.54 -9.01 10.37
CA ALA A 165 12.70 -8.37 10.97
C ALA A 165 13.67 -7.83 9.90
N ALA A 166 13.93 -8.58 8.83
CA ALA A 166 14.80 -8.13 7.74
C ALA A 166 14.21 -6.92 6.99
N LEU A 167 12.90 -6.92 6.71
CA LEU A 167 12.22 -5.77 6.09
C LEU A 167 12.18 -4.56 7.02
N ALA A 168 11.97 -4.78 8.32
CA ALA A 168 12.03 -3.73 9.34
C ALA A 168 13.43 -3.10 9.44
N GLN A 169 14.48 -3.92 9.30
CA GLN A 169 15.85 -3.44 9.26
C GLN A 169 16.12 -2.64 8.00
N ALA A 170 15.64 -3.10 6.83
CA ALA A 170 15.75 -2.34 5.57
C ALA A 170 15.13 -0.93 5.68
N TYR A 171 13.95 -0.82 6.30
CA TYR A 171 13.34 0.49 6.59
C TYR A 171 14.22 1.36 7.51
N SER A 172 14.78 0.74 8.55
CA SER A 172 15.62 1.42 9.53
C SER A 172 16.89 1.98 8.88
N ASP A 173 17.56 1.18 8.06
CA ASP A 173 18.84 1.51 7.42
C ASP A 173 18.73 2.52 6.26
N THR A 174 17.51 2.79 5.79
CA THR A 174 17.28 3.63 4.59
C THR A 174 16.39 4.84 4.89
N ALA A 175 15.14 4.61 5.30
CA ALA A 175 14.13 5.65 5.37
C ALA A 175 14.06 6.34 6.75
N SER A 176 14.37 5.62 7.84
CA SER A 176 14.08 6.07 9.20
C SER A 176 14.80 7.36 9.62
N HIS A 177 15.98 7.63 9.04
CA HIS A 177 16.79 8.80 9.33
C HIS A 177 16.44 10.02 8.48
N LEU A 178 15.69 9.82 7.39
CA LEU A 178 15.33 10.88 6.45
C LEU A 178 14.14 11.70 6.96
N LYS A 179 13.99 12.92 6.42
CA LYS A 179 12.84 13.80 6.69
C LYS A 179 11.84 13.73 5.53
N PRO A 180 10.52 13.72 5.78
CA PRO A 180 9.86 13.76 7.08
C PRO A 180 9.96 12.42 7.82
N ARG A 181 10.16 12.47 9.14
CA ARG A 181 10.10 11.26 9.96
C ARG A 181 8.64 10.85 10.15
N ILE A 182 8.33 9.58 9.89
CA ILE A 182 7.01 9.01 10.19
C ILE A 182 6.94 8.74 11.69
N MET A 183 6.26 9.64 12.41
CA MET A 183 5.98 9.47 13.83
C MET A 183 4.70 8.67 14.00
N VAL A 184 4.84 7.35 14.14
CA VAL A 184 3.71 6.46 14.38
C VAL A 184 3.15 6.69 15.78
N LYS A 185 1.89 7.11 15.87
CA LYS A 185 1.15 7.29 17.12
C LYS A 185 0.30 6.05 17.38
N GLY A 186 0.37 5.54 18.62
CA GLY A 186 -0.26 4.29 19.01
C GLY A 186 -0.31 4.11 20.52
N SER A 187 -0.78 2.93 20.95
CA SER A 187 -0.81 2.55 22.37
C SER A 187 0.61 2.21 22.86
N SER A 188 0.88 2.48 24.15
CA SER A 188 2.17 2.13 24.78
C SER A 188 2.43 0.61 24.73
N GLN A 189 1.37 -0.21 24.79
CA GLN A 189 1.48 -1.66 24.73
C GLN A 189 2.04 -2.14 23.38
N ALA A 190 1.59 -1.56 22.26
CA ALA A 190 2.06 -1.95 20.93
C ALA A 190 3.57 -1.69 20.74
N PHE A 191 4.09 -0.62 21.35
CA PHE A 191 5.51 -0.29 21.26
C PHE A 191 6.41 -1.09 22.21
N LYS A 192 5.85 -1.82 23.18
CA LYS A 192 6.61 -2.76 24.01
C LYS A 192 6.85 -4.10 23.33
N ASN A 193 6.01 -4.47 22.36
CA ASN A 193 6.15 -5.72 21.63
C ASN A 193 7.13 -5.55 20.45
N THR A 194 8.31 -6.14 20.56
CA THR A 194 9.35 -6.08 19.52
C THR A 194 8.85 -6.57 18.16
N HIS A 195 7.99 -7.60 18.14
CA HIS A 195 7.43 -8.13 16.90
C HIS A 195 6.48 -7.13 16.24
N GLU A 196 5.61 -6.45 17.00
CA GLU A 196 4.70 -5.44 16.45
C GLU A 196 5.46 -4.21 15.94
N VAL A 197 6.51 -3.79 16.64
CA VAL A 197 7.40 -2.71 16.17
C VAL A 197 8.10 -3.10 14.86
N ALA A 198 8.57 -4.34 14.74
CA ALA A 198 9.15 -4.86 13.50
C ALA A 198 8.11 -4.91 12.38
N LEU A 199 6.91 -5.43 12.64
CA LEU A 199 5.81 -5.48 11.67
C LEU A 199 5.41 -4.09 11.18
N ILE A 200 5.29 -3.10 12.09
CA ILE A 200 5.03 -1.70 11.72
C ILE A 200 6.10 -1.19 10.76
N ARG A 201 7.39 -1.40 11.05
CA ARG A 201 8.49 -0.97 10.17
C ARG A 201 8.51 -1.72 8.84
N ALA A 202 8.20 -3.01 8.84
CA ALA A 202 8.08 -3.82 7.62
C ALA A 202 6.92 -3.34 6.73
N LEU A 203 5.78 -2.96 7.31
CA LEU A 203 4.66 -2.39 6.55
C LEU A 203 4.98 -0.98 6.04
N LEU A 204 5.70 -0.16 6.82
CA LEU A 204 6.21 1.12 6.33
C LEU A 204 7.19 0.92 5.16
N PHE A 205 8.04 -0.11 5.22
CA PHE A 205 8.89 -0.51 4.10
C PHE A 205 8.07 -0.90 2.87
N ALA A 206 7.05 -1.75 3.03
CA ALA A 206 6.17 -2.15 1.94
C ALA A 206 5.45 -0.95 1.30
N GLY A 207 4.95 -0.03 2.13
CA GLY A 207 4.36 1.23 1.66
C GLY A 207 5.36 2.14 0.95
N LEU A 208 6.64 2.13 1.35
CA LEU A 208 7.72 2.86 0.68
C LEU A 208 8.01 2.28 -0.72
N GLN A 209 8.06 0.95 -0.86
CA GLN A 209 8.23 0.26 -2.15
C GLN A 209 7.03 0.56 -3.07
N ALA A 210 5.80 0.46 -2.57
CA ALA A 210 4.60 0.82 -3.33
C ALA A 210 4.62 2.31 -3.77
N ALA A 211 5.09 3.20 -2.90
CA ALA A 211 5.25 4.62 -3.19
C ALA A 211 6.36 4.93 -4.21
N HIS A 212 7.34 4.04 -4.35
CA HIS A 212 8.35 4.11 -5.40
C HIS A 212 7.77 3.64 -6.73
N TYR A 213 7.13 2.47 -6.75
CA TYR A 213 6.47 1.96 -7.95
C TYR A 213 5.41 2.93 -8.49
N TRP A 214 4.61 3.54 -7.62
CA TRP A 214 3.68 4.61 -8.00
C TRP A 214 4.35 5.78 -8.75
N ARG A 215 5.59 6.12 -8.39
CA ARG A 215 6.37 7.17 -9.09
C ARG A 215 6.90 6.69 -10.42
N GLU A 216 7.36 5.46 -10.50
CA GLU A 216 7.78 4.86 -11.78
C GLU A 216 6.64 4.87 -12.79
N LEU A 217 5.40 4.68 -12.33
CA LEU A 217 4.20 4.83 -13.15
C LEU A 217 3.86 6.28 -13.53
N GLY A 218 4.64 7.29 -13.09
CA GLY A 218 4.42 8.71 -13.38
C GLY A 218 3.64 9.49 -12.31
N GLY A 219 3.41 8.87 -11.15
CA GLY A 219 2.76 9.47 -9.98
C GLY A 219 3.54 10.65 -9.40
N SER A 220 2.82 11.67 -8.94
CA SER A 220 3.40 12.86 -8.31
C SER A 220 2.48 13.42 -7.23
N PRO A 221 3.00 13.85 -6.06
CA PRO A 221 2.18 14.43 -4.99
C PRO A 221 1.41 15.67 -5.44
N TRP A 222 1.96 16.45 -6.38
CA TRP A 222 1.25 17.59 -6.96
C TRP A 222 0.13 17.15 -7.89
N LYS A 223 0.39 16.15 -8.76
CA LYS A 223 -0.65 15.56 -9.61
C LYS A 223 -1.82 15.03 -8.77
N LEU A 224 -1.54 14.34 -7.67
CA LEU A 224 -2.54 13.83 -6.72
C LEU A 224 -3.51 14.91 -6.22
N ILE A 225 -3.01 16.13 -5.95
CA ILE A 225 -3.83 17.24 -5.46
C ILE A 225 -4.78 17.76 -6.55
N PHE A 226 -4.33 17.77 -7.81
CA PHE A 226 -5.12 18.25 -8.96
C PHE A 226 -5.98 17.16 -9.62
N SER A 227 -5.64 15.88 -9.44
CA SER A 227 -6.32 14.74 -10.09
C SER A 227 -7.35 14.03 -9.20
N LYS A 228 -7.69 14.57 -8.02
CA LYS A 228 -8.62 13.95 -7.07
C LYS A 228 -9.91 13.43 -7.71
N GLY A 229 -10.54 14.25 -8.56
CA GLY A 229 -11.78 13.85 -9.25
C GLY A 229 -11.59 12.66 -10.20
N LYS A 230 -10.44 12.56 -10.87
CA LYS A 230 -10.12 11.39 -11.71
C LYS A 230 -9.87 10.14 -10.86
N ILE A 231 -9.12 10.29 -9.75
CA ILE A 231 -8.84 9.18 -8.83
C ILE A 231 -10.14 8.61 -8.26
N LEU A 232 -11.06 9.46 -7.82
CA LEU A 232 -12.36 9.02 -7.33
C LEU A 232 -13.18 8.29 -8.41
N LYS A 233 -13.10 8.72 -9.67
CA LYS A 233 -13.73 7.99 -10.79
C LYS A 233 -13.12 6.59 -10.97
N HIS A 234 -11.80 6.47 -10.93
CA HIS A 234 -11.12 5.18 -11.04
C HIS A 234 -11.44 4.25 -9.85
N ILE A 235 -11.50 4.78 -8.63
CA ILE A 235 -11.91 3.99 -7.45
C ILE A 235 -13.33 3.46 -7.61
N ARG A 236 -14.27 4.29 -8.06
CA ARG A 236 -15.66 3.86 -8.32
C ARG A 236 -15.75 2.80 -9.40
N TYR A 237 -15.01 2.97 -10.49
CA TYR A 237 -14.91 1.97 -11.55
C TYR A 237 -14.39 0.63 -11.01
N PHE A 238 -13.37 0.64 -10.14
CA PHE A 238 -12.88 -0.59 -9.50
C PHE A 238 -13.94 -1.25 -8.62
N ALA A 239 -14.72 -0.46 -7.86
CA ALA A 239 -15.81 -0.99 -7.04
C ALA A 239 -16.91 -1.63 -7.90
N GLU A 240 -17.27 -1.01 -9.03
CA GLU A 240 -18.23 -1.57 -9.99
C GLU A 240 -17.74 -2.91 -10.56
N LEU A 241 -16.46 -3.02 -10.94
CA LEU A 241 -15.87 -4.29 -11.39
C LEU A 241 -15.91 -5.38 -10.33
N GLN A 242 -15.62 -5.06 -9.07
CA GLN A 242 -15.67 -6.02 -7.97
C GLN A 242 -17.11 -6.52 -7.73
N HIS A 243 -18.10 -5.63 -7.79
CA HIS A 243 -19.50 -6.01 -7.66
C HIS A 243 -19.95 -6.94 -8.78
N GLN A 244 -19.54 -6.69 -10.03
CA GLN A 244 -19.85 -7.57 -11.17
C GLN A 244 -19.22 -8.95 -11.02
N GLN A 245 -17.95 -9.03 -10.58
CA GLN A 245 -17.27 -10.31 -10.34
C GLN A 245 -17.98 -11.15 -9.28
N GLN A 246 -18.40 -10.53 -8.17
CA GLN A 246 -19.14 -11.23 -7.13
C GLN A 246 -20.51 -11.74 -7.61
N GLN A 247 -21.20 -11.01 -8.46
CA GLN A 247 -22.49 -11.45 -9.02
C GLN A 247 -22.32 -12.66 -9.94
N LEU A 248 -21.28 -12.66 -10.78
CA LEU A 248 -20.97 -13.77 -11.69
C LEU A 248 -20.54 -15.04 -10.94
N GLU A 249 -19.78 -14.90 -9.84
CA GLU A 249 -19.40 -16.03 -8.98
C GLU A 249 -20.65 -16.67 -8.35
N VAL A 250 -21.55 -15.85 -7.78
CA VAL A 250 -22.80 -16.33 -7.17
C VAL A 250 -23.72 -17.01 -8.18
N GLU A 251 -23.84 -16.47 -9.41
CA GLU A 251 -24.62 -17.10 -10.47
C GLU A 251 -24.01 -18.44 -10.91
N SER A 252 -22.68 -18.53 -10.98
CA SER A 252 -21.97 -19.77 -11.35
C SER A 252 -22.07 -20.89 -10.31
N GLU A 253 -22.18 -20.56 -9.02
CA GLU A 253 -22.38 -21.53 -7.94
C GLU A 253 -23.85 -22.01 -7.82
N SER A 254 -24.78 -21.30 -8.48
CA SER A 254 -26.21 -21.61 -8.45
C SER A 254 -26.70 -22.52 -9.60
N LEU A 255 -25.81 -22.87 -10.53
CA LEU A 255 -26.03 -23.75 -11.69
C LEU A 255 -25.38 -25.12 -11.46
#